data_AF-A0A0B4EJE3-F1
#
_entry.id   AF-A0A0B4EJE3-F1
#
_cell.length_a   1.000
_cell.length_b   1.000
_cell.length_c   1.000
_cell.angle_alpha   90.00
_cell.angle_beta   90.00
_cell.angle_gamma   90.00
#
_symmetry.space_group_name_H-M   'P 1'
#
loop_
_entity.id
_entity.type
_entity.pdbx_description
1 polymer ?
#
loop_
_entity_poly.entity_id
_entity_poly.type
_entity_poly.pdbx_seq_one_letter_code
_entity_poly.pdbx_strand_id
1 'polypeptide(L)'
;MKQIEERMKEVYEEVRQYSPYPEKVKVIAVSKYLNAEEMLPYLETGIVTLGENRAQVIQEKYELLSSYPFAKSLEWHFIGNLQKNKVKYIVDKVAMIHSVNKLSLAEEINKKWEA
;
A
#
# COMPACT_ATOMS: atom_id res chain seq x y z
N MET A 1 11.71 -15.96 6.73
CA MET A 1 10.86 -16.35 5.59
C MET A 1 9.74 -17.30 6.01
N LYS A 2 10.01 -18.52 6.51
CA LYS A 2 8.96 -19.46 6.98
C LYS A 2 7.91 -18.85 7.91
N GLN A 3 8.35 -18.07 8.91
CA GLN A 3 7.44 -17.41 9.86
C GLN A 3 6.48 -16.39 9.23
N ILE A 4 6.90 -15.67 8.17
CA ILE A 4 6.05 -14.66 7.51
C ILE A 4 5.01 -15.34 6.64
N GLU A 5 5.41 -16.37 5.89
CA GLU A 5 4.49 -17.17 5.08
C GLU A 5 3.43 -17.87 5.94
N GLU A 6 3.85 -18.45 7.07
CA GLU A 6 2.95 -19.03 8.07
C GLU A 6 1.96 -17.97 8.59
N ARG A 7 2.45 -16.79 8.96
CA ARG A 7 1.60 -15.70 9.44
C ARG A 7 0.59 -15.22 8.39
N MET A 8 0.99 -15.13 7.12
CA MET A 8 0.07 -14.78 6.03
C MET A 8 -1.00 -15.85 5.83
N LYS A 9 -0.64 -17.14 5.92
CA LYS A 9 -1.62 -18.23 5.85
C LYS A 9 -2.64 -18.16 6.98
N GLU A 10 -2.19 -17.89 8.21
CA GLU A 10 -3.06 -17.68 9.36
C GLU A 10 -4.06 -16.53 9.10
N VAL A 11 -3.58 -15.36 8.66
CA VAL A 11 -4.44 -14.21 8.36
C VAL A 11 -5.51 -14.55 7.32
N TYR A 12 -5.15 -15.24 6.24
CA TYR A 12 -6.13 -15.63 5.23
C TYR A 12 -7.11 -16.71 5.70
N GLU A 13 -6.69 -17.59 6.62
CA GLU A 13 -7.60 -18.56 7.24
C GLU A 13 -8.59 -17.87 8.18
N GLU A 14 -8.13 -16.89 8.98
CA GLU A 14 -9.02 -16.07 9.81
C GLU A 14 -10.03 -15.30 8.95
N VAL A 15 -9.60 -14.72 7.82
CA VAL A 15 -10.51 -14.07 6.87
C VAL A 15 -11.57 -15.04 6.36
N ARG A 16 -11.19 -16.28 6.00
CA ARG A 16 -12.14 -17.32 5.57
C ARG A 16 -13.11 -17.73 6.68
N GLN A 17 -12.63 -17.80 7.91
CA GLN A 17 -13.43 -18.23 9.06
C GLN A 17 -14.42 -17.17 9.54
N TYR A 18 -14.00 -15.90 9.57
CA TYR A 18 -14.74 -14.83 10.25
C TYR A 18 -15.48 -13.86 9.32
N SER A 19 -15.07 -13.73 8.06
CA SER A 19 -15.78 -12.87 7.11
C SER A 19 -16.98 -13.62 6.50
N PRO A 20 -18.19 -13.03 6.45
CA PRO A 20 -19.30 -13.60 5.69
C PRO A 20 -19.07 -13.54 4.16
N TYR A 21 -18.11 -12.73 3.70
CA TYR A 21 -17.72 -12.60 2.29
C TYR A 21 -16.18 -12.59 2.15
N PRO A 22 -15.49 -13.71 2.41
CA PRO A 22 -14.02 -13.77 2.38
C PRO A 22 -13.42 -13.31 1.05
N GLU A 23 -14.09 -13.58 -0.05
CA GLU A 23 -13.68 -13.21 -1.41
C GLU A 23 -13.67 -11.69 -1.68
N LYS A 24 -14.37 -10.91 -0.85
CA LYS A 24 -14.38 -9.44 -0.93
C LYS A 24 -13.30 -8.79 -0.05
N VAL A 25 -12.64 -9.57 0.80
CA VAL A 25 -11.64 -9.05 1.73
C VAL A 25 -10.29 -8.93 1.04
N LYS A 26 -9.71 -7.74 1.11
CA LYS A 26 -8.33 -7.48 0.67
C LYS A 26 -7.43 -7.29 1.88
N VAL A 27 -6.41 -8.12 2.00
CA VAL A 27 -5.39 -7.98 3.04
C VAL A 27 -4.36 -6.95 2.59
N ILE A 28 -4.09 -5.95 3.44
CA ILE A 28 -3.12 -4.90 3.18
C ILE A 28 -1.99 -5.03 4.21
N ALA A 29 -0.77 -5.28 3.75
CA ALA A 29 0.40 -5.34 4.63
C ALA A 29 0.90 -3.93 4.96
N VAL A 30 0.84 -3.54 6.24
CA VAL A 30 1.25 -2.19 6.67
C VAL A 30 2.78 -2.13 6.83
N SER A 31 3.46 -1.41 5.93
CA SER A 31 4.93 -1.37 5.84
C SER A 31 5.59 -0.11 6.45
N LYS A 32 4.83 0.70 7.20
CA LYS A 32 5.20 2.05 7.69
C LYS A 32 6.48 2.16 8.54
N TYR A 33 7.04 1.04 8.98
CA TYR A 33 8.25 0.97 9.81
C TYR A 33 9.43 0.28 9.12
N LEU A 34 9.25 -0.18 7.88
CA LEU A 34 10.29 -0.82 7.09
C LEU A 34 10.81 0.15 6.04
N ASN A 35 12.09 0.10 5.71
CA ASN A 35 12.64 0.72 4.50
C ASN A 35 12.47 -0.22 3.28
N ALA A 36 12.92 0.20 2.09
CA ALA A 36 12.74 -0.59 0.86
C ALA A 36 13.49 -1.95 0.91
N GLU A 37 14.72 -1.97 1.42
CA GLU A 37 15.53 -3.19 1.53
C GLU A 37 14.95 -4.16 2.55
N GLU A 38 14.49 -3.66 3.70
CA GLU A 38 13.82 -4.44 4.73
C GLU A 38 12.52 -5.07 4.23
N MET A 39 11.88 -4.50 3.20
CA MET A 39 10.66 -5.07 2.60
C MET A 39 10.94 -6.24 1.67
N LEU A 40 12.13 -6.35 1.07
CA LEU A 40 12.42 -7.35 0.04
C LEU A 40 12.06 -8.79 0.47
N PRO A 41 12.45 -9.29 1.66
CA PRO A 41 12.10 -10.64 2.08
C PRO A 41 10.60 -10.87 2.27
N TYR A 42 9.81 -9.80 2.48
CA TYR A 42 8.35 -9.88 2.58
C TYR A 42 7.71 -9.91 1.20
N LEU A 43 8.22 -9.13 0.26
CA LEU A 43 7.72 -9.08 -1.12
C LEU A 43 7.92 -10.42 -1.84
N GLU A 44 9.03 -11.12 -1.55
CA GLU A 44 9.29 -12.47 -2.05
C GLU A 44 8.25 -13.52 -1.60
N THR A 45 7.51 -13.27 -0.52
CA THR A 45 6.43 -14.16 -0.05
C THR A 45 5.11 -14.01 -0.83
N GLY A 46 5.08 -13.12 -1.83
CA GLY A 46 3.88 -12.82 -2.62
C GLY A 46 3.00 -11.71 -2.02
N ILE A 47 3.47 -11.00 -1.00
CA ILE A 47 2.81 -9.77 -0.53
C ILE A 47 2.95 -8.70 -1.61
N VAL A 48 1.82 -8.30 -2.19
CA VAL A 48 1.77 -7.30 -3.26
C VAL A 48 1.01 -6.03 -2.86
N THR A 49 0.08 -6.11 -1.91
CA THR A 49 -0.69 -4.94 -1.46
C THR A 49 -0.10 -4.35 -0.19
N LEU A 50 0.33 -3.09 -0.26
CA LEU A 50 1.14 -2.41 0.76
C LEU A 50 0.43 -1.17 1.28
N GLY A 51 0.47 -0.96 2.60
CA GLY A 51 -0.13 0.19 3.28
C GLY A 51 0.93 1.11 3.88
N GLU A 52 0.92 2.38 3.48
CA GLU A 52 1.84 3.41 3.96
C GLU A 52 1.13 4.65 4.49
N ASN A 53 1.74 5.30 5.48
CA ASN A 53 1.14 6.47 6.14
C ASN A 53 1.85 7.80 5.82
N ARG A 54 2.96 7.77 5.07
CA ARG A 54 3.72 8.98 4.68
C ARG A 54 3.93 9.00 3.17
N ALA A 55 3.45 10.06 2.53
CA ALA A 55 3.42 10.19 1.06
C ALA A 55 4.84 10.16 0.44
N GLN A 56 5.79 10.81 1.12
CA GLN A 56 7.19 10.84 0.68
C GLN A 56 7.87 9.48 0.84
N VAL A 57 7.47 8.67 1.84
CA VAL A 57 7.98 7.31 2.01
C VAL A 57 7.48 6.39 0.90
N ILE A 58 6.22 6.53 0.48
CA ILE A 58 5.72 5.83 -0.73
C ILE A 58 6.59 6.19 -1.93
N GLN A 59 6.82 7.48 -2.18
CA GLN A 59 7.64 7.92 -3.31
C GLN A 59 9.03 7.29 -3.27
N GLU A 60 9.73 7.41 -2.14
CA GLU A 60 11.08 6.87 -1.95
C GLU A 60 11.12 5.36 -2.21
N LYS A 61 10.21 4.61 -1.59
CA LYS A 61 10.13 3.15 -1.77
C LYS A 61 9.76 2.77 -3.20
N TYR A 62 8.83 3.49 -3.82
CA TYR A 62 8.44 3.26 -5.19
C TYR A 62 9.62 3.43 -6.15
N GLU A 63 10.40 4.50 -5.97
CA GLU A 63 11.60 4.76 -6.77
C GLU A 63 12.66 3.68 -6.55
N LEU A 64 12.97 3.32 -5.31
CA LEU A 64 13.97 2.29 -4.97
C LEU A 64 13.58 0.90 -5.46
N LEU A 65 12.29 0.54 -5.38
CA LEU A 65 11.80 -0.76 -5.81
C LEU A 65 11.54 -0.83 -7.33
N SER A 66 11.52 0.31 -8.05
CA SER A 66 11.17 0.36 -9.48
C SER A 66 12.06 -0.48 -10.40
N SER A 67 13.30 -0.77 -9.97
CA SER A 67 14.26 -1.59 -10.72
C SER A 67 13.99 -3.10 -10.61
N TYR A 68 13.16 -3.53 -9.65
CA TYR A 68 12.88 -4.94 -9.41
C TYR A 68 11.77 -5.46 -10.36
N PRO A 69 11.87 -6.72 -10.86
CA PRO A 69 10.87 -7.29 -11.75
C PRO A 69 9.45 -7.32 -11.18
N PHE A 70 9.32 -7.49 -9.86
CA PHE A 70 8.02 -7.54 -9.17
C PHE A 70 7.38 -6.16 -8.95
N ALA A 71 8.09 -5.06 -9.21
CA ALA A 71 7.66 -3.72 -8.86
C ALA A 71 6.29 -3.35 -9.45
N LYS A 72 6.03 -3.82 -10.68
CA LYS A 72 4.76 -3.58 -11.39
C LYS A 72 3.56 -4.29 -10.76
N SER A 73 3.81 -5.31 -9.94
CA SER A 73 2.76 -6.03 -9.22
C SER A 73 2.42 -5.39 -7.88
N LEU A 74 3.24 -4.44 -7.40
CA LEU A 74 3.00 -3.79 -6.12
C LEU A 74 1.84 -2.81 -6.20
N GLU A 75 0.92 -2.94 -5.26
CA GLU A 75 -0.24 -2.08 -5.12
C GLU A 75 -0.13 -1.26 -3.83
N TRP A 76 0.15 0.04 -3.98
CA TRP A 76 0.32 0.94 -2.85
C TRP A 76 -1.00 1.57 -2.42
N HIS A 77 -1.30 1.46 -1.13
CA HIS A 77 -2.44 2.08 -0.47
C HIS A 77 -1.93 3.14 0.51
N PHE A 78 -2.46 4.36 0.40
CA PHE A 78 -2.21 5.41 1.38
C PHE A 78 -3.24 5.34 2.52
N ILE A 79 -2.77 5.09 3.73
CA ILE A 79 -3.59 4.89 4.95
C ILE A 79 -3.34 5.97 6.02
N GLY A 80 -2.46 6.93 5.76
CA GLY A 80 -2.14 8.04 6.67
C GLY A 80 -3.04 9.25 6.48
N ASN A 81 -2.81 10.34 7.21
CA ASN A 81 -3.48 11.61 6.95
C ASN A 81 -2.81 12.34 5.78
N LEU A 82 -3.54 12.60 4.69
CA LEU A 82 -2.99 13.21 3.48
C LEU A 82 -3.15 14.74 3.51
N GLN A 83 -2.02 15.43 3.63
CA GLN A 83 -1.98 16.88 3.44
C GLN A 83 -2.02 17.22 1.94
N LYS A 84 -2.78 18.26 1.56
CA LYS A 84 -2.97 18.66 0.15
C LYS A 84 -1.65 18.84 -0.62
N ASN A 85 -0.69 19.55 -0.03
CA ASN A 85 0.62 19.81 -0.66
C ASN A 85 1.48 18.55 -0.81
N LYS A 86 1.08 17.41 -0.23
CA LYS A 86 1.77 16.12 -0.32
C LYS A 86 1.16 15.19 -1.37
N VAL A 87 -0.01 15.51 -1.92
CA VAL A 87 -0.67 14.73 -2.98
C VAL A 87 0.30 14.45 -4.13
N LYS A 88 1.05 15.47 -4.58
CA LYS A 88 2.05 15.40 -5.66
C LYS A 88 3.07 14.25 -5.55
N TYR A 89 3.33 13.73 -4.35
CA TYR A 89 4.31 12.68 -4.16
C TYR A 89 3.75 11.29 -4.50
N ILE A 90 2.46 11.08 -4.31
CA ILE A 90 1.80 9.77 -4.46
C ILE A 90 0.92 9.66 -5.71
N VAL A 91 0.72 10.77 -6.43
CA VAL A 91 0.10 10.77 -7.76
C VAL A 91 0.84 9.78 -8.66
N ASP A 92 0.06 8.98 -9.38
CA ASP A 92 0.48 7.86 -10.25
C ASP A 92 1.26 6.73 -9.58
N LYS A 93 1.31 6.68 -8.24
CA LYS A 93 2.03 5.66 -7.49
C LYS A 93 1.14 4.81 -6.60
N VAL A 94 -0.07 5.27 -6.29
CA VAL A 94 -1.02 4.59 -5.39
C VAL A 94 -2.27 4.15 -6.12
N ALA A 95 -2.80 3.00 -5.73
CA ALA A 95 -4.08 2.49 -6.21
C ALA A 95 -5.27 2.97 -5.37
N MET A 96 -5.04 3.29 -4.09
CA MET A 96 -6.11 3.68 -3.17
C MET A 96 -5.63 4.69 -2.12
N ILE A 97 -6.44 5.72 -1.85
CA ILE A 97 -6.28 6.67 -0.74
C ILE A 97 -7.44 6.47 0.22
N HIS A 98 -7.17 5.91 1.40
CA HIS A 98 -8.21 5.55 2.39
C HIS A 98 -8.68 6.74 3.25
N SER A 99 -8.00 7.87 3.15
CA SER A 99 -8.07 8.96 4.14
C SER A 99 -8.57 10.29 3.57
N VAL A 100 -9.37 10.24 2.50
CA VAL A 100 -10.01 11.43 1.93
C VAL A 100 -11.10 11.93 2.89
N ASN A 101 -10.78 12.93 3.69
CA ASN A 101 -11.62 13.39 4.80
C ASN A 101 -12.33 14.74 4.57
N LYS A 102 -12.11 15.40 3.43
CA LYS A 102 -12.75 16.67 3.08
C LYS A 102 -12.77 16.89 1.58
N LEU A 103 -13.82 17.57 1.10
CA LEU A 103 -14.01 17.87 -0.33
C LEU A 103 -12.78 18.51 -0.95
N SER A 104 -12.21 19.50 -0.29
CA SER A 104 -11.08 20.24 -0.85
C SER A 104 -9.77 19.45 -0.96
N LEU A 105 -9.66 18.29 -0.29
CA LEU A 105 -8.59 17.32 -0.52
C LEU A 105 -8.91 16.45 -1.74
N ALA A 106 -10.16 15.99 -1.87
CA ALA A 106 -10.62 15.25 -3.04
C ALA A 106 -10.44 16.07 -4.34
N GLU A 107 -10.74 17.37 -4.32
CA GLU A 107 -10.52 18.28 -5.46
C GLU A 107 -9.04 18.39 -5.85
N GLU A 108 -8.13 18.49 -4.86
CA GLU A 108 -6.69 18.53 -5.13
C GLU A 108 -6.18 17.19 -5.69
N ILE A 109 -6.69 16.08 -5.17
CA ILE A 109 -6.42 14.74 -5.72
C ILE A 109 -6.89 14.68 -7.18
N ASN A 110 -8.16 15.02 -7.45
CA ASN A 110 -8.72 15.00 -8.80
C ASN A 110 -7.89 15.85 -9.78
N LYS A 111 -7.59 17.09 -9.40
CA LYS A 111 -6.78 18.01 -10.20
C LYS A 111 -5.40 17.45 -10.54
N LYS A 112 -4.78 16.69 -9.63
CA LYS A 112 -3.45 16.14 -9.86
C LYS A 112 -3.45 14.87 -10.70
N TRP A 113 -4.55 14.12 -10.73
CA TRP A 113 -4.71 12.93 -11.56
C TRP A 113 -5.21 13.24 -12.99
N GLU A 114 -5.87 14.38 -13.18
CA GLU A 114 -6.28 14.85 -14.51
C GLU A 114 -5.17 15.60 -15.27
N ALA A 115 -4.08 15.97 -14.59
CA ALA A 115 -2.98 16.79 -15.14
C ALA A 115 -1.91 15.92 -15.82
#